data_AF-A0AAV2LW30-F1
#
_entry.id   AF-A0AAV2LW30-F1
#
_cell.length_a   1.000
_cell.length_b   1.000
_cell.length_c   1.000
_cell.angle_alpha   90.00
_cell.angle_beta   90.00
_cell.angle_gamma   90.00
#
_symmetry.space_group_name_H-M   'P 1'
#
loop_
_entity.id
_entity.type
_entity.pdbx_description
1 polymer ?
#
loop_
_entity_poly.entity_id
_entity_poly.type
_entity_poly.pdbx_seq_one_letter_code
_entity_poly.pdbx_strand_id
1 'polypeptide(L)'
;MSTAPIRVDGVTSSQNALLYETVNVVEGKSILRDMVFSPDHRFIYLLSDKQVTRLPVESCAQYDDCSGCLGSGDPHCGWCVLFNKCSRRESCDKFEEPQHFNTKLDQCVDVTVSPSNMSVTSQPTQLTIRVQNVPALSGGVSCVFDDITETPGDVTARLVTCMSPSLRDLSQQHGEKRVVKLSLRSTETGLKFISTDFIYYNCSVLNSCTSCVSSEFPCHWCKYRHICTNNLQDCSFQEGRVSGMEGCPQILPAGDILVAAGMVRPITLKARNLPQPQSGQKNYECVFHIQGRVQRIPAVRFNSSCIQCQNTSSSSGESKVCAEREVWALSTALFSAPPPQCVSLNKMLTLQGLVLGFGLSVWF
;
A
#
# COMPACT_ATOMS: atom_id res chain seq x y z
N MET A 1 -34.94 18.66 -18.44
CA MET A 1 -35.16 20.09 -18.18
C MET A 1 -33.85 20.81 -18.48
N SER A 2 -33.81 21.81 -19.35
CA SER A 2 -32.57 22.50 -19.73
C SER A 2 -32.31 23.70 -18.83
N THR A 3 -31.16 23.74 -18.17
CA THR A 3 -30.66 24.92 -17.45
C THR A 3 -30.10 25.94 -18.44
N ALA A 4 -30.16 27.24 -18.11
CA ALA A 4 -29.48 28.28 -18.88
C ALA A 4 -28.03 28.45 -18.41
N PRO A 5 -27.03 28.15 -19.26
CA PRO A 5 -25.63 28.28 -18.92
C PRO A 5 -25.09 29.71 -19.13
N ILE A 6 -24.13 30.12 -18.30
CA ILE A 6 -23.25 31.27 -18.55
C ILE A 6 -21.85 30.77 -18.87
N ARG A 7 -21.25 31.36 -19.90
CA ARG A 7 -19.86 31.15 -20.28
C ARG A 7 -18.96 32.10 -19.49
N VAL A 8 -17.92 31.56 -18.89
CA VAL A 8 -16.90 32.35 -18.21
C VAL A 8 -15.59 32.20 -18.98
N ASP A 9 -15.17 33.29 -19.62
CA ASP A 9 -14.00 33.30 -20.49
C ASP A 9 -12.86 34.09 -19.82
N GLY A 10 -11.65 33.53 -19.81
CA GLY A 10 -10.41 34.17 -19.36
C GLY A 10 -9.66 34.82 -20.52
N VAL A 11 -9.08 36.00 -20.32
CA VAL A 11 -8.34 36.71 -21.38
C VAL A 11 -6.89 36.21 -21.40
N THR A 12 -6.49 35.51 -22.46
CA THR A 12 -5.12 34.97 -22.61
C THR A 12 -4.19 35.89 -23.42
N SER A 13 -4.79 36.74 -24.26
CA SER A 13 -4.16 37.84 -25.00
C SER A 13 -5.26 38.84 -25.38
N SER A 14 -4.91 40.02 -25.88
CA SER A 14 -5.87 41.08 -26.24
C SER A 14 -6.93 40.70 -27.29
N GLN A 15 -6.91 39.48 -27.83
CA GLN A 15 -7.88 38.99 -28.83
C GLN A 15 -8.45 37.59 -28.58
N ASN A 16 -7.96 36.82 -27.61
CA ASN A 16 -8.43 35.45 -27.37
C ASN A 16 -8.95 35.26 -25.93
N ALA A 17 -10.27 35.06 -25.84
CA ALA A 17 -10.96 34.67 -24.63
C ALA A 17 -11.09 33.13 -24.61
N LEU A 18 -10.56 32.49 -23.56
CA LEU A 18 -10.59 31.05 -23.37
C LEU A 18 -11.71 30.70 -22.39
N LEU A 19 -12.70 29.94 -22.84
CA LEU A 19 -13.74 29.40 -21.96
C LEU A 19 -13.12 28.46 -20.94
N TYR A 20 -13.22 28.79 -19.66
CA TYR A 20 -12.77 27.91 -18.59
C TYR A 20 -13.92 27.26 -17.81
N GLU A 21 -15.10 27.91 -17.74
CA GLU A 21 -16.24 27.35 -17.02
C GLU A 21 -17.59 27.66 -17.69
N THR A 22 -18.55 26.76 -17.49
CA THR A 22 -19.95 26.98 -17.84
C THR A 22 -20.85 26.76 -16.62
N VAL A 23 -21.43 27.84 -16.09
CA VAL A 23 -22.25 27.79 -14.88
C VAL A 23 -23.73 27.71 -15.22
N ASN A 24 -24.42 26.70 -14.70
CA ASN A 24 -25.87 26.55 -14.84
C ASN A 24 -26.60 27.40 -13.79
N VAL A 25 -27.35 28.42 -14.23
CA VAL A 25 -27.90 29.43 -13.31
C VAL A 25 -29.39 29.26 -13.01
N VAL A 26 -30.22 29.00 -14.03
CA VAL A 26 -31.68 28.89 -13.86
C VAL A 26 -32.23 27.71 -14.67
N GLU A 27 -33.09 26.90 -14.06
CA GLU A 27 -33.80 25.83 -14.76
C GLU A 27 -34.89 26.39 -15.69
N GLY A 28 -34.84 26.02 -16.97
CA GLY A 28 -35.94 26.18 -17.92
C GLY A 28 -36.17 27.59 -18.49
N LYS A 29 -35.37 28.60 -18.15
CA LYS A 29 -35.59 29.99 -18.61
C LYS A 29 -34.32 30.69 -19.06
N SER A 30 -34.42 31.49 -20.12
CA SER A 30 -33.33 32.30 -20.68
C SER A 30 -32.92 33.46 -19.76
N ILE A 31 -31.63 33.75 -19.74
CA ILE A 31 -31.05 34.89 -19.02
C ILE A 31 -31.24 36.15 -19.87
N LEU A 32 -31.67 37.25 -19.26
CA LEU A 32 -31.85 38.55 -19.92
C LEU A 32 -30.48 39.25 -20.12
N ARG A 33 -30.43 40.21 -21.05
CA ARG A 33 -29.19 40.93 -21.39
C ARG A 33 -28.66 41.80 -20.26
N ASP A 34 -29.52 42.20 -19.34
CA ASP A 34 -29.17 43.06 -18.22
C ASP A 34 -28.42 42.24 -17.15
N MET A 35 -27.10 42.29 -17.26
CA MET A 35 -26.15 41.69 -16.32
C MET A 35 -25.27 42.80 -15.77
N VAL A 36 -25.14 42.86 -14.44
CA VAL A 36 -24.41 43.95 -13.77
C VAL A 36 -23.53 43.38 -12.67
N PHE A 37 -22.26 43.80 -12.64
CA PHE A 37 -21.35 43.48 -11.54
C PHE A 37 -21.73 44.26 -10.28
N SER A 38 -21.51 43.65 -9.12
CA SER A 38 -21.51 44.38 -7.86
C SER A 38 -20.43 45.47 -7.88
N PRO A 39 -20.57 46.57 -7.12
CA PRO A 39 -19.59 47.66 -7.10
C PRO A 39 -18.16 47.19 -6.74
N ASP A 40 -18.05 46.16 -5.92
CA ASP A 40 -16.80 45.52 -5.51
C ASP A 40 -16.34 44.38 -6.46
N HIS A 41 -17.04 44.16 -7.57
CA HIS A 41 -16.73 43.15 -8.59
C HIS A 41 -16.60 41.71 -8.04
N ARG A 42 -17.23 41.42 -6.90
CA ARG A 42 -17.26 40.07 -6.30
C ARG A 42 -18.41 39.21 -6.81
N PHE A 43 -19.51 39.84 -7.23
CA PHE A 43 -20.69 39.15 -7.72
C PHE A 43 -21.15 39.73 -9.06
N ILE A 44 -21.83 38.92 -9.85
CA ILE A 44 -22.62 39.34 -11.01
C ILE A 44 -24.09 39.05 -10.72
N TYR A 45 -24.94 40.04 -10.97
CA TYR A 45 -26.38 39.92 -10.86
C TYR A 45 -26.95 39.60 -12.24
N LEU A 46 -27.68 38.50 -12.30
CA LEU A 46 -28.22 37.94 -13.53
C LEU A 46 -29.74 38.02 -13.46
N LEU A 47 -30.33 38.69 -14.42
CA LEU A 47 -31.77 38.86 -14.48
C LEU A 47 -32.39 37.75 -15.34
N SER A 48 -33.47 37.15 -14.83
CA SER A 48 -34.38 36.31 -15.59
C SER A 48 -35.80 36.88 -15.50
N ASP A 49 -36.73 36.33 -16.27
CA ASP A 49 -38.14 36.75 -16.33
C ASP A 49 -38.81 36.95 -14.95
N LYS A 50 -38.47 36.13 -13.93
CA LYS A 50 -39.12 36.21 -12.59
C LYS A 50 -38.16 36.20 -11.41
N GLN A 51 -36.86 36.22 -11.65
CA GLN A 51 -35.86 36.04 -10.58
C GLN A 51 -34.58 36.79 -10.92
N VAL A 52 -33.97 37.37 -9.89
CA VAL A 52 -32.58 37.86 -9.92
C VAL A 52 -31.71 36.83 -9.21
N THR A 53 -30.68 36.34 -9.89
CA THR A 53 -29.70 35.42 -9.32
C THR A 53 -28.39 36.17 -9.09
N ARG A 54 -27.86 36.11 -7.86
CA ARG A 54 -26.55 36.65 -7.51
C ARG A 54 -25.52 35.54 -7.60
N LEU A 55 -24.62 35.61 -8.56
CA LEU A 55 -23.56 34.62 -8.78
C LEU A 55 -22.20 35.21 -8.37
N PRO A 56 -21.35 34.49 -7.63
CA PRO A 56 -19.99 34.95 -7.38
C PRO A 56 -19.17 34.92 -8.68
N VAL A 57 -18.27 35.88 -8.87
CA VAL A 57 -17.46 36.01 -10.09
C VAL A 57 -16.39 34.91 -10.18
N GLU A 58 -15.95 34.39 -9.05
CA GLU A 58 -15.11 33.20 -8.97
C GLU A 58 -15.71 32.21 -7.99
N SER A 59 -15.25 30.98 -8.09
CA SER A 59 -15.48 29.98 -7.06
C SER A 59 -14.24 29.12 -6.84
N CYS A 60 -13.10 29.77 -6.60
CA CYS A 60 -11.79 29.12 -6.44
C CYS A 60 -11.79 28.05 -5.34
N ALA A 61 -12.56 28.29 -4.27
CA ALA A 61 -12.69 27.36 -3.15
C ALA A 61 -13.31 25.99 -3.52
N GLN A 62 -13.80 25.82 -4.76
CA GLN A 62 -14.24 24.52 -5.28
C GLN A 62 -13.07 23.54 -5.53
N TYR A 63 -11.84 24.04 -5.64
CA TYR A 63 -10.66 23.23 -5.93
C TYR A 63 -9.88 22.91 -4.65
N ASP A 64 -9.81 21.62 -4.33
CA ASP A 64 -9.15 21.10 -3.12
C ASP A 64 -7.64 20.87 -3.28
N ASP A 65 -7.12 20.94 -4.51
CA ASP A 65 -5.70 20.73 -4.79
C ASP A 65 -5.15 21.75 -5.80
N CYS A 66 -3.82 21.89 -5.79
CA CYS A 66 -3.11 22.85 -6.63
C CYS A 66 -3.30 22.57 -8.13
N SER A 67 -3.37 21.30 -8.52
CA SER A 67 -3.46 20.93 -9.94
C SER A 67 -4.83 21.25 -10.51
N GLY A 68 -5.91 21.02 -9.76
CA GLY A 68 -7.26 21.43 -10.10
C GLY A 68 -7.42 22.95 -10.10
N CYS A 69 -6.89 23.62 -9.07
CA CYS A 69 -6.94 25.07 -8.94
C CYS A 69 -6.29 25.77 -10.14
N LEU A 70 -5.03 25.46 -10.43
CA LEU A 70 -4.26 26.11 -11.49
C LEU A 70 -4.53 25.53 -12.87
N GLY A 71 -5.02 24.29 -12.94
CA GLY A 71 -5.46 23.63 -14.16
C GLY A 71 -6.83 24.11 -14.65
N SER A 72 -7.64 24.73 -13.77
CA SER A 72 -8.91 25.34 -14.16
C SER A 72 -8.75 26.44 -15.22
N GLY A 73 -7.64 27.18 -15.16
CA GLY A 73 -7.42 28.35 -16.00
C GLY A 73 -8.25 29.57 -15.60
N ASP A 74 -8.94 29.56 -14.45
CA ASP A 74 -9.62 30.74 -13.91
C ASP A 74 -8.58 31.81 -13.53
N PRO A 75 -8.57 32.98 -14.19
CA PRO A 75 -7.57 34.03 -13.95
C PRO A 75 -7.66 34.67 -12.55
N HIS A 76 -8.77 34.46 -11.82
CA HIS A 76 -8.93 34.95 -10.46
C HIS A 76 -8.31 34.00 -9.43
N CYS A 77 -8.08 32.75 -9.80
CA CYS A 77 -7.67 31.70 -8.87
C CYS A 77 -6.16 31.51 -8.85
N GLY A 78 -5.64 31.24 -7.66
CA GLY A 78 -4.28 30.76 -7.45
C GLY A 78 -4.18 29.96 -6.17
N TRP A 79 -3.06 29.27 -6.02
CA TRP A 79 -2.84 28.36 -4.92
C TRP A 79 -2.10 29.08 -3.78
N CYS A 80 -2.77 29.23 -2.64
CA CYS A 80 -2.20 29.81 -1.42
C CYS A 80 -1.46 28.71 -0.65
N VAL A 81 -0.14 28.64 -0.83
CA VAL A 81 0.68 27.46 -0.53
C VAL A 81 0.55 27.03 0.94
N LEU A 82 0.91 27.88 1.90
CA LEU A 82 0.92 27.51 3.34
C LEU A 82 -0.47 27.34 3.95
N PHE A 83 -1.52 27.78 3.25
CA PHE A 83 -2.91 27.63 3.68
C PHE A 83 -3.60 26.45 3.01
N ASN A 84 -2.94 25.78 2.05
CA ASN A 84 -3.47 24.62 1.34
C ASN A 84 -4.85 24.87 0.72
N LYS A 85 -5.04 26.03 0.08
CA LYS A 85 -6.34 26.42 -0.48
C LYS A 85 -6.18 27.13 -1.82
N CYS A 86 -7.17 26.94 -2.69
CA CYS A 86 -7.34 27.75 -3.89
C CYS A 86 -8.15 29.00 -3.55
N SER A 87 -7.60 30.19 -3.84
CA SER A 87 -8.26 31.46 -3.54
C SER A 87 -7.84 32.57 -4.49
N ARG A 88 -8.50 33.73 -4.36
CA ARG A 88 -7.99 34.98 -4.93
C ARG A 88 -6.66 35.38 -4.28
N ARG A 89 -5.86 36.15 -5.02
CA ARG A 89 -4.59 36.71 -4.56
C ARG A 89 -4.73 37.47 -3.23
N GLU A 90 -5.69 38.38 -3.15
CA GLU A 90 -5.94 39.23 -1.98
C GLU A 90 -6.46 38.45 -0.75
N SER A 91 -6.90 37.21 -0.92
CA SER A 91 -7.40 36.33 0.15
C SER A 91 -6.36 35.35 0.68
N CYS A 92 -5.11 35.47 0.21
CA CYS A 92 -3.96 34.70 0.64
C CYS A 92 -3.00 35.60 1.43
N ASP A 93 -2.77 35.29 2.70
CA ASP A 93 -1.85 36.09 3.51
C ASP A 93 -0.42 36.01 2.94
N LYS A 94 0.27 37.15 2.93
CA LYS A 94 1.63 37.31 2.37
C LYS A 94 1.75 36.91 0.90
N PHE A 95 0.69 37.05 0.11
CA PHE A 95 0.70 36.71 -1.33
C PHE A 95 1.81 37.43 -2.15
N GLU A 96 2.31 38.58 -1.68
CA GLU A 96 3.40 39.32 -2.32
C GLU A 96 4.77 38.68 -2.12
N GLU A 97 4.93 37.84 -1.09
CA GLU A 97 6.17 37.13 -0.82
C GLU A 97 6.39 35.98 -1.83
N PRO A 98 7.65 35.69 -2.22
CA PRO A 98 7.93 34.66 -3.20
C PRO A 98 7.36 33.30 -2.80
N GLN A 99 6.65 32.63 -3.72
CA GLN A 99 6.09 31.28 -3.56
C GLN A 99 5.00 31.15 -2.48
N HIS A 100 4.46 32.25 -1.92
CA HIS A 100 3.26 32.19 -1.08
C HIS A 100 1.99 31.95 -1.90
N PHE A 101 1.93 32.52 -3.10
CA PHE A 101 0.79 32.43 -4.01
C PHE A 101 1.23 32.03 -5.42
N ASN A 102 0.88 30.80 -5.81
CA ASN A 102 1.28 30.23 -7.09
C ASN A 102 0.15 30.38 -8.12
N THR A 103 0.51 30.67 -9.37
CA THR A 103 -0.44 30.96 -10.45
C THR A 103 -0.26 30.07 -11.67
N LYS A 104 0.83 29.30 -11.72
CA LYS A 104 1.13 28.38 -12.81
C LYS A 104 1.25 26.95 -12.30
N LEU A 105 0.83 26.00 -13.12
CA LEU A 105 0.81 24.58 -12.78
C LEU A 105 2.20 24.02 -12.41
N ASP A 106 3.26 24.52 -13.05
CA ASP A 106 4.66 24.15 -12.76
C ASP A 106 5.17 24.67 -11.42
N GLN A 107 4.41 25.55 -10.76
CA GLN A 107 4.67 26.06 -9.42
C GLN A 107 3.92 25.28 -8.35
N CYS A 108 3.22 24.19 -8.65
CA CYS A 108 2.65 23.36 -7.59
C CYS A 108 3.73 22.76 -6.69
N VAL A 109 3.41 22.64 -5.40
CA VAL A 109 4.34 22.12 -4.39
C VAL A 109 4.67 20.66 -4.71
N ASP A 110 5.95 20.35 -4.75
CA ASP A 110 6.47 18.99 -4.95
C ASP A 110 7.21 18.53 -3.68
N VAL A 111 6.99 17.29 -3.27
CA VAL A 111 7.57 16.71 -2.06
C VAL A 111 8.16 15.34 -2.34
N THR A 112 9.39 15.14 -1.90
CA THR A 112 10.09 13.85 -2.01
C THR A 112 10.68 13.48 -0.66
N VAL A 113 10.56 12.20 -0.29
CA VAL A 113 10.95 11.69 1.03
C VAL A 113 11.96 10.57 0.87
N SER A 114 13.04 10.63 1.65
CA SER A 114 14.10 9.63 1.67
C SER A 114 14.41 9.21 3.11
N PRO A 115 14.34 7.92 3.45
CA PRO A 115 13.78 6.82 2.65
C PRO A 115 12.25 6.98 2.46
N SER A 116 11.66 6.38 1.42
CA SER A 116 10.21 6.43 1.14
C SER A 116 9.41 5.29 1.81
N ASN A 117 10.11 4.29 2.34
CA ASN A 117 9.52 3.16 3.03
C ASN A 117 10.39 2.68 4.18
N MET A 118 9.78 1.95 5.11
CA MET A 118 10.45 1.48 6.32
C MET A 118 9.78 0.23 6.89
N SER A 119 10.55 -0.66 7.52
CA SER A 119 9.96 -1.81 8.22
C SER A 119 9.29 -1.36 9.51
N VAL A 120 8.17 -1.99 9.88
CA VAL A 120 7.51 -1.79 11.18
C VAL A 120 8.40 -2.14 12.38
N THR A 121 9.41 -2.98 12.18
CA THR A 121 10.37 -3.38 13.22
C THR A 121 11.56 -2.42 13.33
N SER A 122 11.76 -1.53 12.36
CA SER A 122 12.87 -0.58 12.37
C SER A 122 12.74 0.40 13.55
N GLN A 123 13.88 0.86 14.05
CA GLN A 123 13.93 1.91 15.07
C GLN A 123 13.65 3.28 14.45
N PRO A 124 13.15 4.27 15.22
CA PRO A 124 12.97 5.64 14.75
C PRO A 124 14.20 6.13 13.98
N THR A 125 14.00 6.55 12.73
CA THR A 125 15.08 6.94 11.82
C THR A 125 14.81 8.34 11.28
N GLN A 126 15.87 9.10 11.02
CA GLN A 126 15.75 10.44 10.43
C GLN A 126 15.31 10.33 8.96
N LEU A 127 14.20 10.97 8.63
CA LEU A 127 13.70 11.14 7.27
C LEU A 127 14.19 12.47 6.72
N THR A 128 14.63 12.46 5.47
CA THR A 128 15.02 13.64 4.73
C THR A 128 13.94 13.96 3.71
N ILE A 129 13.27 15.11 3.87
CA ILE A 129 12.13 15.53 3.07
C ILE A 129 12.54 16.76 2.26
N ARG A 130 12.61 16.61 0.94
CA ARG A 130 12.92 17.71 0.02
C ARG A 130 11.62 18.27 -0.53
N VAL A 131 11.45 19.58 -0.38
CA VAL A 131 10.24 20.29 -0.80
C VAL A 131 10.59 21.37 -1.81
N GLN A 132 9.82 21.47 -2.89
CA GLN A 132 10.02 22.45 -3.96
C GLN A 132 8.77 23.33 -4.11
N ASN A 133 8.97 24.52 -4.72
CA ASN A 133 7.90 25.52 -4.94
C ASN A 133 7.16 25.94 -3.67
N VAL A 134 7.92 26.08 -2.58
CA VAL A 134 7.43 26.55 -1.27
C VAL A 134 8.10 27.86 -0.89
N PRO A 135 7.42 28.69 -0.09
CA PRO A 135 8.03 29.90 0.46
C PRO A 135 9.11 29.54 1.50
N ALA A 136 9.76 30.56 2.04
CA ALA A 136 10.76 30.37 3.08
C ALA A 136 10.11 29.74 4.33
N LEU A 137 10.55 28.54 4.71
CA LEU A 137 10.01 27.80 5.85
C LEU A 137 10.66 28.20 7.20
N SER A 138 11.09 29.46 7.32
CA SER A 138 11.78 29.99 8.50
C SER A 138 10.89 30.08 9.75
N GLY A 139 9.57 30.11 9.57
CA GLY A 139 8.61 30.05 10.67
C GLY A 139 8.66 28.72 11.44
N GLY A 140 9.20 27.66 10.82
CA GLY A 140 9.24 26.29 11.34
C GLY A 140 8.26 25.35 10.65
N VAL A 141 8.53 24.05 10.74
CA VAL A 141 7.70 22.99 10.17
C VAL A 141 7.61 21.84 11.15
N SER A 142 6.45 21.21 11.26
CA SER A 142 6.28 19.91 11.91
C SER A 142 5.89 18.84 10.90
N CYS A 143 6.41 17.63 11.09
CA CYS A 143 6.03 16.45 10.34
C CYS A 143 4.91 15.72 11.08
N VAL A 144 3.76 15.58 10.42
CA VAL A 144 2.57 14.92 10.94
C VAL A 144 2.40 13.59 10.24
N PHE A 145 2.53 12.48 10.97
CA PHE A 145 2.32 11.13 10.47
C PHE A 145 0.89 10.71 10.78
N ASP A 146 -0.04 11.04 9.88
CA ASP A 146 -1.47 10.77 10.05
C ASP A 146 -1.96 11.24 11.44
N ASP A 147 -2.68 10.40 12.19
CA ASP A 147 -3.05 10.62 13.59
C ASP A 147 -2.12 9.91 14.60
N ILE A 148 -0.93 9.47 14.17
CA ILE A 148 -0.01 8.66 14.99
C ILE A 148 0.87 9.55 15.86
N THR A 149 1.63 10.45 15.23
CA THR A 149 2.59 11.33 15.92
C THR A 149 2.85 12.59 15.10
N GLU A 150 3.16 13.67 15.81
CA GLU A 150 3.71 14.90 15.23
C GLU A 150 5.11 15.14 15.79
N THR A 151 6.10 15.33 14.91
CA THR A 151 7.50 15.57 15.30
C THR A 151 7.97 16.90 14.75
N PRO A 152 8.79 17.67 15.50
CA PRO A 152 9.39 18.89 14.96
C PRO A 152 10.31 18.56 13.78
N GLY A 153 10.28 19.40 12.75
CA GLY A 153 11.15 19.31 11.59
C GLY A 153 12.24 20.37 11.64
N ASP A 154 13.49 19.94 11.49
CA ASP A 154 14.62 20.86 11.34
C ASP A 154 14.75 21.29 9.87
N VAL A 155 14.72 22.59 9.63
CA VAL A 155 14.61 23.18 8.30
C VAL A 155 15.96 23.76 7.89
N THR A 156 16.63 23.07 6.96
CA THR A 156 17.85 23.58 6.31
C THR A 156 17.53 23.96 4.87
N ALA A 157 17.32 25.26 4.63
CA ALA A 157 16.91 25.83 3.35
C ALA A 157 15.58 25.27 2.80
N ARG A 158 15.61 24.21 1.99
CA ARG A 158 14.43 23.53 1.40
C ARG A 158 14.37 22.04 1.75
N LEU A 159 15.18 21.65 2.73
CA LEU A 159 15.26 20.31 3.27
C LEU A 159 14.68 20.32 4.68
N VAL A 160 13.70 19.47 4.92
CA VAL A 160 13.11 19.26 6.24
C VAL A 160 13.57 17.90 6.73
N THR A 161 14.13 17.84 7.93
CA THR A 161 14.51 16.57 8.57
C THR A 161 13.65 16.29 9.78
N CYS A 162 13.07 15.09 9.83
CA CYS A 162 12.12 14.68 10.86
C CYS A 162 12.43 13.27 11.35
N MET A 163 12.03 12.93 12.58
CA MET A 163 12.16 11.56 13.09
C MET A 163 10.91 10.75 12.76
N SER A 164 11.08 9.55 12.20
CA SER A 164 9.96 8.65 11.94
C SER A 164 9.40 8.04 13.24
N PRO A 165 8.07 7.80 13.33
CA PRO A 165 7.49 7.08 14.45
C PRO A 165 7.82 5.59 14.42
N SER A 166 7.79 4.99 15.61
CA SER A 166 7.75 3.54 15.78
C SER A 166 6.33 3.03 15.59
N LEU A 167 6.14 2.02 14.73
CA LEU A 167 4.85 1.35 14.53
C LEU A 167 4.78 -0.06 15.15
N ARG A 168 5.69 -0.38 16.06
CA ARG A 168 5.76 -1.73 16.67
C ARG A 168 4.43 -2.18 17.26
N ASP A 169 3.74 -1.30 17.98
CA ASP A 169 2.48 -1.60 18.68
C ASP A 169 1.24 -1.62 17.76
N LEU A 170 1.33 -0.95 16.60
CA LEU A 170 0.22 -0.83 15.63
C LEU A 170 0.26 -1.89 14.51
N SER A 171 1.29 -2.74 14.52
CA SER A 171 1.62 -3.69 13.45
C SER A 171 0.73 -4.94 13.39
N GLN A 172 0.04 -5.32 14.48
CA GLN A 172 -0.68 -6.59 14.57
C GLN A 172 -2.00 -6.64 13.77
N GLN A 173 -2.49 -5.50 13.29
CA GLN A 173 -3.81 -5.39 12.65
C GLN A 173 -3.75 -5.19 11.12
N HIS A 174 -2.56 -5.05 10.54
CA HIS A 174 -2.41 -4.64 9.14
C HIS A 174 -1.56 -5.66 8.38
N GLY A 175 -1.90 -5.88 7.10
CA GLY A 175 -1.25 -6.87 6.23
C GLY A 175 0.22 -6.56 5.91
N GLU A 176 0.70 -6.99 4.74
CA GLU A 176 2.12 -6.84 4.35
C GLU A 176 2.61 -5.38 4.31
N LYS A 177 1.72 -4.43 4.02
CA LYS A 177 2.03 -2.99 4.02
C LYS A 177 0.91 -2.14 4.60
N ARG A 178 1.29 -1.00 5.18
CA ARG A 178 0.43 0.08 5.65
C ARG A 178 0.93 1.40 5.07
N VAL A 179 0.05 2.13 4.41
CA VAL A 179 0.32 3.48 3.93
C VAL A 179 -0.03 4.46 5.05
N VAL A 180 0.91 5.34 5.39
CA VAL A 180 0.73 6.41 6.38
C VAL A 180 0.85 7.74 5.64
N LYS A 181 -0.11 8.65 5.86
CA LYS A 181 -0.08 9.97 5.23
C LYS A 181 0.89 10.87 6.00
N LEU A 182 2.05 11.15 5.40
CA LEU A 182 3.02 12.10 5.93
C LEU A 182 2.69 13.49 5.40
N SER A 183 2.31 14.40 6.30
CA SER A 183 2.02 15.78 5.98
C SER A 183 3.04 16.72 6.62
N LEU A 184 3.36 17.82 5.93
CA LEU A 184 4.09 18.93 6.54
C LEU A 184 3.11 20.00 6.99
N ARG A 185 3.22 20.40 8.25
CA ARG A 185 2.44 21.49 8.84
C ARG A 185 3.35 22.70 9.04
N SER A 186 2.91 23.85 8.56
CA SER A 186 3.58 25.12 8.84
C SER A 186 3.24 25.55 10.27
N THR A 187 4.25 25.88 11.07
CA THR A 187 4.03 26.43 12.42
C THR A 187 3.52 27.87 12.38
N GLU A 188 3.69 28.57 11.25
CA GLU A 188 3.16 29.93 11.06
C GLU A 188 1.64 29.92 10.88
N THR A 189 1.11 29.02 10.05
CA THR A 189 -0.33 28.95 9.75
C THR A 189 -1.07 27.91 10.59
N GLY A 190 -0.34 26.94 11.16
CA GLY A 190 -0.93 25.76 11.84
C GLY A 190 -1.56 24.74 10.88
N LEU A 191 -1.44 24.94 9.57
CA LEU A 191 -2.12 24.12 8.55
C LEU A 191 -1.15 23.16 7.86
N LYS A 192 -1.68 21.98 7.47
CA LYS A 192 -0.98 21.01 6.61
C LYS A 192 -0.99 21.54 5.18
N PHE A 193 0.17 21.77 4.57
CA PHE A 193 0.27 22.39 3.23
C PHE A 193 0.69 21.42 2.12
N ILE A 194 1.22 20.26 2.48
CA ILE A 194 1.54 19.20 1.54
C ILE A 194 1.48 17.86 2.24
N SER A 195 1.10 16.82 1.49
CA SER A 195 1.05 15.45 2.00
C SER A 195 1.57 14.46 0.97
N THR A 196 2.22 13.41 1.44
CA THR A 196 2.73 12.31 0.63
C THR A 196 2.56 10.99 1.36
N ASP A 197 2.63 9.90 0.62
CA ASP A 197 2.42 8.56 1.16
C ASP A 197 3.76 8.01 1.64
N PHE A 198 3.80 7.56 2.90
CA PHE A 198 4.95 6.92 3.51
C PHE A 198 4.59 5.47 3.85
N ILE A 199 5.36 4.51 3.37
CA ILE A 199 4.98 3.09 3.43
C ILE A 199 5.71 2.38 4.57
N TYR A 200 4.94 1.79 5.47
CA TYR A 200 5.45 0.82 6.44
C TYR A 200 5.16 -0.60 5.98
N TYR A 201 6.17 -1.46 5.90
CA TYR A 201 6.01 -2.86 5.53
C TYR A 201 6.33 -3.80 6.69
N ASN A 202 5.72 -4.98 6.68
CA ASN A 202 5.91 -6.03 7.68
C ASN A 202 6.25 -7.35 6.98
N CYS A 203 7.53 -7.75 7.03
CA CYS A 203 7.94 -9.02 6.45
C CYS A 203 7.38 -10.22 7.24
N SER A 204 7.12 -10.08 8.54
CA SER A 204 6.76 -11.19 9.43
C SER A 204 5.40 -11.83 9.14
N VAL A 205 4.52 -11.14 8.40
CA VAL A 205 3.23 -11.70 7.95
C VAL A 205 3.37 -12.66 6.75
N LEU A 206 4.53 -12.67 6.08
CA LEU A 206 4.80 -13.55 4.94
C LEU A 206 5.24 -14.94 5.42
N ASN A 207 4.35 -15.92 5.30
CA ASN A 207 4.52 -17.27 5.85
C ASN A 207 5.23 -18.26 4.91
N SER A 208 5.67 -17.83 3.73
CA SER A 208 6.37 -18.70 2.77
C SER A 208 7.63 -18.04 2.23
N CYS A 209 8.64 -18.86 1.94
CA CYS A 209 9.87 -18.35 1.34
C CYS A 209 9.60 -17.64 0.02
N THR A 210 8.77 -18.24 -0.84
CA THR A 210 8.43 -17.70 -2.16
C THR A 210 7.76 -16.33 -2.05
N SER A 211 6.77 -16.17 -1.17
CA SER A 211 6.11 -14.87 -0.96
C SER A 211 7.04 -13.84 -0.32
N CYS A 212 7.91 -14.28 0.59
CA CYS A 212 8.87 -13.42 1.29
C CYS A 212 9.87 -12.77 0.31
N VAL A 213 10.49 -13.58 -0.56
CA VAL A 213 11.52 -13.10 -1.49
C VAL A 213 10.95 -12.52 -2.78
N SER A 214 9.66 -12.74 -3.07
CA SER A 214 8.94 -12.08 -4.16
C SER A 214 8.29 -10.77 -3.74
N SER A 215 8.44 -10.36 -2.48
CA SER A 215 7.89 -9.09 -1.98
C SER A 215 8.54 -7.91 -2.70
N GLU A 216 7.78 -6.83 -2.87
CA GLU A 216 8.29 -5.54 -3.36
C GLU A 216 9.24 -4.88 -2.34
N PHE A 217 9.20 -5.32 -1.09
CA PHE A 217 9.99 -4.79 0.02
C PHE A 217 11.25 -5.64 0.25
N PRO A 218 12.30 -5.07 0.88
CA PRO A 218 13.55 -5.78 1.16
C PRO A 218 13.38 -6.77 2.33
N CYS A 219 12.66 -7.85 2.05
CA CYS A 219 12.44 -8.96 2.97
C CYS A 219 13.38 -10.13 2.65
N HIS A 220 13.73 -10.88 3.69
CA HIS A 220 14.62 -12.04 3.62
C HIS A 220 14.00 -13.23 4.36
N TRP A 221 14.16 -14.42 3.79
CA TRP A 221 13.67 -15.63 4.41
C TRP A 221 14.78 -16.32 5.21
N CYS A 222 14.50 -16.60 6.50
CA CYS A 222 15.38 -17.37 7.37
C CYS A 222 15.00 -18.85 7.32
N LYS A 223 15.70 -19.60 6.46
CA LYS A 223 15.44 -21.01 6.16
C LYS A 223 15.32 -21.93 7.39
N TYR A 224 16.17 -21.74 8.40
CA TYR A 224 16.18 -22.59 9.59
C TYR A 224 15.19 -22.15 10.68
N ARG A 225 14.86 -20.86 10.75
CA ARG A 225 13.84 -20.34 11.67
C ARG A 225 12.43 -20.41 11.11
N HIS A 226 12.31 -20.64 9.79
CA HIS A 226 11.04 -20.66 9.07
C HIS A 226 10.24 -19.35 9.23
N ILE A 227 10.94 -18.21 9.13
CA ILE A 227 10.35 -16.87 9.25
C ILE A 227 10.83 -15.97 8.11
N CYS A 228 10.01 -14.98 7.78
CA CYS A 228 10.37 -13.85 6.92
C CYS A 228 10.68 -12.62 7.78
N THR A 229 11.78 -11.92 7.51
CA THR A 229 12.22 -10.75 8.28
C THR A 229 12.97 -9.77 7.38
N ASN A 230 12.95 -8.48 7.72
CA ASN A 230 13.84 -7.48 7.09
C ASN A 230 15.22 -7.43 7.76
N ASN A 231 15.36 -7.98 8.97
CA ASN A 231 16.61 -7.93 9.73
C ASN A 231 17.39 -9.24 9.59
N LEU A 232 18.51 -9.19 8.87
CA LEU A 232 19.38 -10.34 8.65
C LEU A 232 20.02 -10.92 9.93
N GLN A 233 20.05 -10.17 11.03
CA GLN A 233 20.53 -10.64 12.33
C GLN A 233 19.54 -11.60 13.00
N ASP A 234 18.26 -11.54 12.62
CA ASP A 234 17.26 -12.47 13.16
C ASP A 234 17.46 -13.88 12.58
N CYS A 235 18.14 -14.02 11.44
CA CYS A 235 18.49 -15.32 10.90
C CYS A 235 19.66 -15.93 11.70
N SER A 236 19.51 -17.20 12.11
CA SER A 236 20.48 -17.90 12.97
C SER A 236 21.94 -17.82 12.48
N PHE A 237 22.18 -17.94 11.18
CA PHE A 237 23.51 -17.85 10.57
C PHE A 237 23.41 -17.52 9.08
N GLN A 238 24.55 -17.15 8.47
CA GLN A 238 24.61 -16.60 7.11
C GLN A 238 24.07 -17.57 6.04
N GLU A 239 24.38 -18.87 6.12
CA GLU A 239 23.91 -19.88 5.17
C GLU A 239 22.38 -20.12 5.21
N GLY A 240 21.71 -19.63 6.26
CA GLY A 240 20.26 -19.71 6.40
C GLY A 240 19.48 -18.59 5.72
N ARG A 241 20.18 -17.60 5.16
CA ARG A 241 19.57 -16.39 4.58
C ARG A 241 19.21 -16.64 3.12
N VAL A 242 17.98 -16.33 2.76
CA VAL A 242 17.49 -16.46 1.38
C VAL A 242 16.94 -15.11 0.92
N SER A 243 17.55 -14.55 -0.12
CA SER A 243 17.18 -13.25 -0.70
C SER A 243 16.61 -13.35 -2.11
N GLY A 244 16.51 -14.56 -2.67
CA GLY A 244 16.01 -14.77 -4.02
C GLY A 244 15.31 -16.12 -4.16
N MET A 245 14.45 -16.23 -5.18
CA MET A 245 13.60 -17.41 -5.39
C MET A 245 14.39 -18.71 -5.53
N GLU A 246 15.58 -18.66 -6.17
CA GLU A 246 16.43 -19.83 -6.36
C GLU A 246 16.99 -20.40 -5.05
N GLY A 247 17.05 -19.61 -3.98
CA GLY A 247 17.48 -20.07 -2.65
C GLY A 247 16.35 -20.68 -1.82
N CYS A 248 15.10 -20.62 -2.28
CA CYS A 248 13.97 -21.11 -1.51
C CYS A 248 13.96 -22.65 -1.40
N PRO A 249 13.65 -23.21 -0.21
CA PRO A 249 13.37 -24.63 -0.08
C PRO A 249 12.08 -24.98 -0.82
N GLN A 250 12.18 -25.90 -1.78
CA GLN A 250 11.03 -26.33 -2.58
C GLN A 250 11.15 -27.80 -2.97
N ILE A 251 10.01 -28.51 -3.05
CA ILE A 251 9.94 -29.85 -3.63
C ILE A 251 9.76 -29.68 -5.13
N LEU A 252 10.58 -30.36 -5.93
CA LEU A 252 10.49 -30.28 -7.38
C LEU A 252 9.39 -31.23 -7.88
N PRO A 253 8.64 -30.84 -8.92
CA PRO A 253 7.68 -31.73 -9.54
C PRO A 253 8.39 -32.98 -10.06
N ALA A 254 7.89 -34.14 -9.64
CA ALA A 254 8.20 -35.43 -10.24
C ALA A 254 6.99 -35.87 -11.10
N GLY A 255 7.18 -36.84 -11.99
CA GLY A 255 6.04 -37.52 -12.62
C GLY A 255 5.13 -38.20 -11.59
N ASP A 256 4.00 -38.74 -12.03
CA ASP A 256 3.01 -39.35 -11.15
C ASP A 256 3.63 -40.39 -10.20
N ILE A 257 3.47 -40.16 -8.89
CA ILE A 257 3.97 -41.06 -7.85
C ILE A 257 2.88 -42.10 -7.57
N LEU A 258 3.04 -43.28 -8.14
CA LEU A 258 2.10 -44.38 -7.99
C LEU A 258 2.48 -45.26 -6.79
N VAL A 259 1.57 -45.36 -5.81
CA VAL A 259 1.70 -46.21 -4.63
C VAL A 259 0.56 -47.22 -4.63
N ALA A 260 0.88 -48.50 -4.83
CA ALA A 260 -0.10 -49.58 -4.83
C ALA A 260 -0.57 -49.89 -3.40
N ALA A 261 -1.87 -50.13 -3.22
CA ALA A 261 -2.46 -50.49 -1.94
C ALA A 261 -1.84 -51.79 -1.40
N GLY A 262 -1.51 -51.81 -0.10
CA GLY A 262 -0.88 -52.96 0.56
C GLY A 262 0.59 -53.19 0.24
N MET A 263 1.18 -52.46 -0.72
CA MET A 263 2.62 -52.56 -1.02
C MET A 263 3.43 -51.54 -0.23
N VAL A 264 4.43 -52.05 0.49
CA VAL A 264 5.38 -51.22 1.21
C VAL A 264 6.45 -50.71 0.24
N ARG A 265 6.36 -49.44 -0.17
CA ARG A 265 7.34 -48.80 -1.05
C ARG A 265 7.85 -47.48 -0.45
N PRO A 266 9.18 -47.22 -0.48
CA PRO A 266 9.71 -45.90 -0.17
C PRO A 266 9.41 -44.92 -1.31
N ILE A 267 9.13 -43.66 -0.95
CA ILE A 267 8.82 -42.60 -1.92
C ILE A 267 9.97 -41.60 -1.88
N THR A 268 10.71 -41.50 -2.98
CA THR A 268 11.84 -40.57 -3.13
C THR A 268 11.38 -39.33 -3.89
N LEU A 269 11.61 -38.15 -3.30
CA LEU A 269 11.25 -36.85 -3.86
C LEU A 269 12.50 -36.03 -4.16
N LYS A 270 12.50 -35.38 -5.32
CA LYS A 270 13.50 -34.38 -5.67
C LYS A 270 13.08 -33.03 -5.07
N ALA A 271 14.06 -32.25 -4.66
CA ALA A 271 13.86 -30.95 -4.02
C ALA A 271 15.00 -29.98 -4.36
N ARG A 272 14.90 -28.76 -3.87
CA ARG A 272 15.99 -27.77 -3.83
C ARG A 272 16.07 -27.17 -2.43
N ASN A 273 17.30 -26.85 -2.02
CA ASN A 273 17.61 -26.10 -0.81
C ASN A 273 16.93 -26.60 0.47
N LEU A 274 16.73 -27.91 0.63
CA LEU A 274 16.17 -28.45 1.87
C LEU A 274 17.08 -28.12 3.07
N PRO A 275 16.56 -27.57 4.18
CA PRO A 275 17.35 -27.35 5.39
C PRO A 275 17.81 -28.64 6.04
N GLN A 276 19.00 -28.61 6.60
CA GLN A 276 19.40 -29.61 7.59
C GLN A 276 18.78 -29.24 8.94
N PRO A 277 17.96 -30.10 9.57
CA PRO A 277 17.39 -29.83 10.88
C PRO A 277 18.50 -29.51 11.89
N GLN A 278 18.35 -28.41 12.63
CA GLN A 278 19.29 -27.98 13.65
C GLN A 278 19.03 -28.65 14.99
N SER A 279 19.92 -28.46 15.97
CA SER A 279 19.71 -28.97 17.34
C SER A 279 18.37 -28.50 17.89
N GLY A 280 17.57 -29.44 18.41
CA GLY A 280 16.21 -29.17 18.90
C GLY A 280 15.11 -29.14 17.83
N GLN A 281 15.43 -29.29 16.54
CA GLN A 281 14.44 -29.39 15.47
C GLN A 281 14.09 -30.86 15.16
N LYS A 282 12.81 -31.11 14.81
CA LYS A 282 12.35 -32.44 14.39
C LYS A 282 12.84 -32.78 12.98
N ASN A 283 13.00 -34.07 12.73
CA ASN A 283 13.29 -34.59 11.39
C ASN A 283 12.09 -34.43 10.46
N TYR A 284 12.34 -34.60 9.16
CA TYR A 284 11.31 -34.54 8.14
C TYR A 284 10.27 -35.65 8.29
N GLU A 285 9.04 -35.32 7.93
CA GLU A 285 7.93 -36.26 7.81
C GLU A 285 7.18 -36.02 6.49
N CYS A 286 6.71 -37.11 5.88
CA CYS A 286 5.77 -37.07 4.77
C CYS A 286 4.36 -37.19 5.34
N VAL A 287 3.53 -36.19 5.06
CA VAL A 287 2.15 -36.12 5.56
C VAL A 287 1.21 -36.31 4.37
N PHE A 288 0.47 -37.42 4.38
CA PHE A 288 -0.50 -37.77 3.35
C PHE A 288 -1.92 -37.54 3.88
N HIS A 289 -2.72 -36.81 3.12
CA HIS A 289 -4.14 -36.61 3.39
C HIS A 289 -4.94 -37.51 2.45
N ILE A 290 -5.45 -38.63 2.96
CA ILE A 290 -6.15 -39.65 2.16
C ILE A 290 -7.52 -39.89 2.78
N GLN A 291 -8.60 -39.61 2.04
CA GLN A 291 -9.99 -39.90 2.47
C GLN A 291 -10.31 -39.39 3.89
N GLY A 292 -9.86 -38.17 4.23
CA GLY A 292 -10.08 -37.56 5.55
C GLY A 292 -9.20 -38.10 6.68
N ARG A 293 -8.29 -39.04 6.42
CA ARG A 293 -7.27 -39.50 7.37
C ARG A 293 -5.91 -38.89 7.04
N VAL A 294 -5.18 -38.50 8.09
CA VAL A 294 -3.82 -37.97 7.99
C VAL A 294 -2.83 -39.07 8.37
N GLN A 295 -2.01 -39.51 7.42
CA GLN A 295 -0.93 -40.46 7.64
C GLN A 295 0.40 -39.72 7.67
N ARG A 296 1.13 -39.82 8.79
CA ARG A 296 2.45 -39.21 8.99
C ARG A 296 3.51 -40.28 8.97
N ILE A 297 4.50 -40.12 8.09
CA ILE A 297 5.55 -41.12 7.88
C ILE A 297 6.90 -40.44 8.00
N PRO A 298 7.84 -40.97 8.81
CA PRO A 298 9.17 -40.41 8.92
C PRO A 298 9.86 -40.35 7.55
N ALA A 299 10.62 -39.29 7.31
CA ALA A 299 11.38 -39.10 6.08
C ALA A 299 12.85 -38.82 6.39
N VAL A 300 13.72 -39.29 5.50
CA VAL A 300 15.17 -39.09 5.60
C VAL A 300 15.62 -38.16 4.49
N ARG A 301 16.27 -37.05 4.88
CA ARG A 301 16.91 -36.13 3.96
C ARG A 301 18.30 -36.66 3.62
N PHE A 302 18.54 -37.00 2.35
CA PHE A 302 19.86 -37.43 1.89
C PHE A 302 20.80 -36.23 1.67
N ASN A 303 20.29 -35.17 1.04
CA ASN A 303 21.05 -33.95 0.76
C ASN A 303 20.08 -32.76 0.58
N SER A 304 20.57 -31.62 0.09
CA SER A 304 19.72 -30.43 -0.14
C SER A 304 18.70 -30.60 -1.26
N SER A 305 18.80 -31.66 -2.07
CA SER A 305 17.97 -31.89 -3.26
C SER A 305 17.22 -33.22 -3.29
N CYS A 306 17.29 -34.02 -2.23
CA CYS A 306 16.69 -35.35 -2.18
C CYS A 306 16.21 -35.70 -0.77
N ILE A 307 14.97 -36.17 -0.70
CA ILE A 307 14.33 -36.65 0.52
C ILE A 307 13.54 -37.92 0.21
N GLN A 308 13.49 -38.86 1.15
CA GLN A 308 12.76 -40.10 0.98
C GLN A 308 11.86 -40.39 2.18
N CYS A 309 10.58 -40.60 1.92
CA CYS A 309 9.64 -41.13 2.89
C CYS A 309 9.96 -42.60 3.14
N GLN A 310 10.02 -43.00 4.41
CA GLN A 310 10.21 -44.39 4.81
C GLN A 310 9.02 -45.26 4.39
N ASN A 311 9.17 -46.56 4.55
CA ASN A 311 8.20 -47.59 4.17
C ASN A 311 6.75 -47.25 4.57
N THR A 312 5.89 -47.03 3.56
CA THR A 312 4.47 -46.69 3.72
C THR A 312 3.61 -47.91 3.39
N SER A 313 2.66 -48.30 4.24
CA SER A 313 1.57 -49.22 3.84
C SER A 313 0.27 -48.42 3.76
N SER A 314 -0.37 -48.40 2.59
CA SER A 314 -1.72 -47.86 2.42
C SER A 314 -2.72 -49.01 2.51
N SER A 315 -3.60 -48.99 3.51
CA SER A 315 -4.52 -50.09 3.82
C SER A 315 -5.87 -50.05 3.08
N SER A 316 -6.02 -49.20 2.06
CA SER A 316 -7.25 -49.12 1.26
C SER A 316 -6.95 -49.48 -0.21
N GLY A 317 -7.62 -50.53 -0.71
CA GLY A 317 -7.53 -51.02 -2.09
C GLY A 317 -7.62 -49.90 -3.14
N GLU A 318 -6.86 -50.06 -4.23
CA GLU A 318 -6.73 -49.15 -5.39
C GLU A 318 -7.20 -47.72 -5.13
N SER A 319 -6.57 -47.05 -4.17
CA SER A 319 -6.88 -45.67 -3.87
C SER A 319 -6.00 -44.80 -4.74
N LYS A 320 -6.54 -44.26 -5.83
CA LYS A 320 -6.03 -43.00 -6.39
C LYS A 320 -6.06 -42.01 -5.22
N VAL A 321 -4.90 -41.70 -4.64
CA VAL A 321 -4.79 -40.59 -3.69
C VAL A 321 -5.29 -39.39 -4.48
N CYS A 322 -6.41 -38.78 -4.12
CA CYS A 322 -6.90 -37.54 -4.71
C CYS A 322 -6.55 -36.41 -3.75
N ALA A 323 -5.67 -35.51 -4.18
CA ALA A 323 -5.29 -34.32 -3.42
C ALA A 323 -6.11 -33.16 -3.95
N GLU A 324 -7.06 -32.71 -3.13
CA GLU A 324 -7.93 -31.59 -3.42
C GLU A 324 -7.19 -30.26 -3.19
N ARG A 325 -7.35 -29.32 -4.11
CA ARG A 325 -6.67 -28.03 -4.08
C ARG A 325 -7.58 -27.02 -3.39
N GLU A 326 -7.23 -26.53 -2.20
CA GLU A 326 -7.74 -25.23 -1.73
C GLU A 326 -6.69 -24.36 -1.06
N VAL A 327 -6.77 -23.09 -1.42
CA VAL A 327 -5.95 -21.96 -1.01
C VAL A 327 -6.95 -20.93 -0.47
N TRP A 328 -6.99 -20.82 0.87
CA TRP A 328 -7.53 -19.78 1.78
C TRP A 328 -9.05 -19.53 1.98
N ALA A 329 -9.39 -19.44 3.28
CA ALA A 329 -10.37 -18.59 4.02
C ALA A 329 -11.86 -18.45 3.58
N LEU A 330 -12.76 -18.85 4.51
CA LEU A 330 -14.13 -18.40 4.82
C LEU A 330 -15.09 -17.94 3.68
N SER A 331 -16.12 -18.75 3.36
CA SER A 331 -17.55 -18.44 3.60
C SER A 331 -18.50 -19.47 2.93
N THR A 332 -19.75 -19.48 3.40
CA THR A 332 -20.87 -20.40 3.14
C THR A 332 -21.43 -20.38 1.71
N ALA A 333 -21.73 -21.56 1.11
CA ALA A 333 -23.01 -21.87 0.43
C ALA A 333 -22.98 -23.26 -0.26
N LEU A 334 -24.12 -23.95 -0.18
CA LEU A 334 -24.45 -25.24 -0.82
C LEU A 334 -24.55 -25.12 -2.34
N PHE A 335 -24.07 -26.11 -3.11
CA PHE A 335 -24.77 -26.71 -4.26
C PHE A 335 -24.08 -28.00 -4.73
N SER A 336 -24.89 -28.94 -5.21
CA SER A 336 -24.61 -30.35 -5.59
C SER A 336 -23.75 -30.52 -6.86
N ALA A 337 -22.90 -31.56 -6.91
CA ALA A 337 -22.12 -31.98 -8.07
C ALA A 337 -22.52 -33.39 -8.62
N PRO A 338 -22.43 -33.65 -9.95
CA PRO A 338 -22.65 -34.94 -10.63
C PRO A 338 -21.35 -35.82 -10.66
N PRO A 339 -21.32 -37.04 -11.26
CA PRO A 339 -20.36 -38.11 -10.92
C PRO A 339 -18.95 -37.93 -11.54
N PRO A 340 -17.93 -38.70 -11.08
CA PRO A 340 -16.54 -38.27 -11.13
C PRO A 340 -15.87 -38.56 -12.47
N GLN A 341 -15.24 -37.53 -13.05
CA GLN A 341 -14.17 -37.68 -14.03
C GLN A 341 -12.83 -37.43 -13.35
N CYS A 342 -11.83 -38.26 -13.68
CA CYS A 342 -10.49 -38.24 -13.10
C CYS A 342 -9.75 -36.92 -13.38
N VAL A 343 -9.19 -36.28 -12.35
CA VAL A 343 -8.27 -35.14 -12.49
C VAL A 343 -6.97 -35.41 -11.72
N SER A 344 -5.86 -35.04 -12.34
CA SER A 344 -4.45 -35.15 -11.91
C SER A 344 -4.17 -34.50 -10.56
N LEU A 345 -3.31 -35.14 -9.75
CA LEU A 345 -2.89 -34.66 -8.44
C LEU A 345 -1.74 -33.68 -8.58
N ASN A 346 -2.08 -32.41 -8.52
CA ASN A 346 -1.10 -31.38 -8.20
C ASN A 346 -1.47 -30.72 -6.88
N LYS A 347 -0.53 -30.82 -5.93
CA LYS A 347 -0.45 -30.18 -4.59
C LYS A 347 -0.90 -31.07 -3.44
N MET A 348 0.07 -31.56 -2.66
CA MET A 348 -0.02 -31.70 -1.19
C MET A 348 1.33 -32.18 -0.64
N LEU A 349 2.07 -31.26 -0.03
CA LEU A 349 3.14 -31.56 0.94
C LEU A 349 3.40 -30.29 1.74
N THR A 350 2.70 -30.15 2.85
CA THR A 350 2.96 -29.10 3.83
C THR A 350 4.04 -29.61 4.78
N LEU A 351 5.22 -29.01 4.73
CA LEU A 351 6.27 -29.20 5.73
C LEU A 351 5.83 -28.47 7.01
N GLN A 352 5.11 -29.16 7.90
CA GLN A 352 4.87 -28.66 9.25
C GLN A 352 6.14 -28.79 10.09
N GLY A 353 6.95 -27.72 10.09
CA GLY A 353 7.85 -27.45 11.20
C GLY A 353 6.99 -27.05 12.40
N LEU A 354 6.84 -27.95 13.36
CA LEU A 354 6.13 -27.68 14.61
C LEU A 354 6.90 -26.57 15.37
N VAL A 355 6.34 -25.36 15.39
CA VAL A 355 6.66 -24.36 16.41
C VAL A 355 6.11 -24.90 17.73
N LEU A 356 6.99 -25.16 18.68
CA LEU A 356 6.59 -25.25 20.08
C LEU A 356 6.12 -23.86 20.50
N GLY A 357 4.81 -23.75 20.73
CA GLY A 357 4.18 -22.57 21.31
C GLY A 357 3.02 -23.03 22.17
N PHE A 358 3.34 -23.56 23.35
CA PHE A 358 2.39 -23.64 24.46
C PHE A 358 1.95 -22.22 24.80
N GLY A 359 0.66 -21.95 24.65
CA GLY A 359 0.00 -20.76 25.19
C GLY A 359 -0.65 -21.07 26.54
N LEU A 360 0.18 -21.16 27.58
CA LEU A 360 -0.07 -20.94 29.01
C LEU A 360 1.23 -21.32 29.76
N SER A 361 1.99 -20.51 30.50
CA SER A 361 2.13 -19.06 30.70
C SER A 361 3.51 -18.85 31.38
N VAL A 362 4.31 -17.91 30.86
CA VAL A 362 5.34 -17.01 31.46
C VAL A 362 6.17 -17.46 32.69
N TRP A 363 7.51 -17.38 32.61
CA TRP A 363 8.41 -16.46 33.37
C TRP A 363 9.85 -16.48 32.81
N PHE A 364 10.36 -15.27 32.52
CA PHE A 364 11.65 -14.79 31.97
C PHE A 364 12.11 -15.19 30.57
#